data_AF-A0A7Y7B7I9-F1
#
_entry.id   AF-A0A7Y7B7I9-F1
#
_cell.length_a   1.000
_cell.length_b   1.000
_cell.length_c   1.000
_cell.angle_alpha   90.00
_cell.angle_beta   90.00
_cell.angle_gamma   90.00
#
_symmetry.space_group_name_H-M   'P 1'
#
loop_
_entity.id
_entity.type
_entity.pdbx_description
1 polymer ?
#
loop_
_entity_poly.entity_id
_entity_poly.type
_entity_poly.pdbx_seq_one_letter_code
_entity_poly.pdbx_strand_id
1 'polypeptide(L)'
;MKPAAYNQARSILANAGSQTAAKSHVIHGKDDVPVGYGTSLLAAARDEFRAADKKLPAKDKKSDMSIAHYNAIHSAANTMGITTW
;
A
#
# COMPACT_ATOMS: atom_id res chain seq x y z
N MET A 1 -10.89 6.82 -9.17
CA MET A 1 -10.90 5.71 -8.20
C MET A 1 -11.87 6.05 -7.09
N LYS A 2 -12.60 5.08 -6.53
CA LYS A 2 -13.56 5.37 -5.45
C LYS A 2 -12.88 5.63 -4.10
N PRO A 3 -13.36 6.60 -3.28
CA PRO A 3 -12.80 6.86 -1.95
C PRO A 3 -12.78 5.64 -1.03
N ALA A 4 -13.82 4.81 -1.10
CA ALA A 4 -13.90 3.57 -0.34
C ALA A 4 -12.73 2.63 -0.65
N ALA A 5 -12.36 2.50 -1.93
CA ALA A 5 -11.22 1.69 -2.36
C ALA A 5 -9.89 2.24 -1.83
N TYR A 6 -9.69 3.55 -1.84
CA TYR A 6 -8.52 4.19 -1.23
C TYR A 6 -8.46 3.93 0.28
N ASN A 7 -9.58 4.13 0.99
CA ASN A 7 -9.65 3.93 2.44
C ASN A 7 -9.40 2.46 2.83
N GLN A 8 -9.93 1.51 2.04
CA GLN A 8 -9.71 0.09 2.25
C GLN A 8 -8.25 -0.29 1.98
N ALA A 9 -7.65 0.19 0.89
CA ALA A 9 -6.24 -0.01 0.59
C ALA A 9 -5.33 0.56 1.69
N ARG A 10 -5.61 1.77 2.16
CA ARG A 10 -4.94 2.37 3.31
C ARG A 10 -5.03 1.47 4.54
N SER A 11 -6.21 0.92 4.84
CA SER A 11 -6.38 0.01 5.98
C SER A 11 -5.59 -1.29 5.84
N ILE A 12 -5.53 -1.89 4.65
CA ILE A 12 -4.73 -3.09 4.37
C ILE A 12 -3.25 -2.82 4.66
N LEU A 13 -2.73 -1.71 4.14
CA LEU A 13 -1.33 -1.33 4.32
C LEU A 13 -1.00 -0.99 5.78
N ALA A 14 -1.90 -0.29 6.47
CA ALA A 14 -1.73 0.03 7.89
C ALA A 14 -1.70 -1.25 8.75
N ASN A 15 -2.58 -2.21 8.49
CA ASN A 15 -2.60 -3.50 9.19
C ASN A 15 -1.36 -4.34 8.90
N ALA A 16 -0.76 -4.18 7.71
CA ALA A 16 0.51 -4.79 7.36
C ALA A 16 1.74 -4.05 7.95
N GLY A 17 1.54 -2.95 8.69
CA GLY A 17 2.59 -2.24 9.40
C GLY A 17 3.08 -0.95 8.74
N SER A 18 2.48 -0.50 7.63
CA SER A 18 2.85 0.78 7.01
C SER A 18 2.44 1.96 7.89
N GLN A 19 3.44 2.71 8.35
CA GLN A 19 3.25 3.89 9.18
C GLN A 19 2.71 5.07 8.36
N THR A 20 3.16 5.20 7.11
CA THR A 20 2.65 6.24 6.19
C THR A 20 1.19 6.00 5.87
N ALA A 21 0.77 4.75 5.62
CA ALA A 21 -0.63 4.44 5.41
C ALA A 21 -1.46 4.71 6.67
N ALA A 22 -0.96 4.33 7.86
CA ALA A 22 -1.64 4.59 9.13
C ALA A 22 -1.84 6.10 9.39
N LYS A 23 -0.86 6.94 9.04
CA LYS A 23 -0.93 8.41 9.20
C LYS A 23 -1.70 9.12 8.10
N SER A 24 -1.92 8.48 6.95
CA SER A 24 -2.68 9.07 5.84
C SER A 24 -4.13 9.36 6.26
N HIS A 25 -4.73 10.42 5.73
CA HIS A 25 -6.12 10.74 6.01
C HIS A 25 -7.07 9.85 5.22
N VAL A 26 -8.21 9.48 5.83
CA VAL A 26 -9.32 8.88 5.10
C VAL A 26 -9.96 9.92 4.19
N ILE A 27 -10.46 9.49 3.04
CA ILE A 27 -11.20 10.35 2.12
C ILE A 27 -12.69 10.19 2.39
N HIS A 28 -13.35 11.32 2.63
CA HIS A 28 -14.79 11.41 2.86
C HIS A 28 -15.37 12.62 2.10
N GLY A 29 -16.64 12.57 1.69
CA GLY A 29 -17.33 13.67 1.00
C GLY A 29 -16.79 13.99 -0.40
N LYS A 30 -16.15 13.02 -1.06
CA LYS A 30 -15.66 13.13 -2.45
C LYS A 30 -16.28 12.02 -3.28
N ASP A 31 -16.63 12.29 -4.52
CA ASP A 31 -17.18 11.27 -5.43
C ASP A 31 -16.10 10.35 -5.98
N ASP A 32 -14.93 10.93 -6.25
CA ASP A 32 -13.78 10.24 -6.81
C ASP A 32 -12.46 10.82 -6.30
N VAL A 33 -11.44 9.98 -6.36
CA VAL A 33 -10.07 10.25 -5.96
C VAL A 33 -9.16 10.07 -7.17
N PRO A 34 -8.24 11.02 -7.44
CA PRO A 34 -7.23 10.86 -8.46
C PRO A 34 -6.39 9.60 -8.22
N VAL A 35 -6.07 8.86 -9.29
CA VAL A 35 -5.23 7.66 -9.22
C VAL A 35 -3.88 7.95 -8.56
N GLY A 36 -3.35 9.16 -8.75
CA GLY A 36 -2.11 9.62 -8.12
C GLY A 36 -2.07 9.52 -6.59
N TYR A 37 -3.22 9.61 -5.90
CA TYR A 37 -3.28 9.38 -4.45
C TYR A 37 -3.01 7.92 -4.11
N GLY A 38 -3.60 7.00 -4.87
CA GLY A 38 -3.41 5.56 -4.68
C GLY A 38 -1.98 5.15 -5.02
N THR A 39 -1.42 5.62 -6.13
CA THR A 39 -0.02 5.31 -6.50
C THR A 39 0.98 5.87 -5.49
N SER A 40 0.75 7.09 -4.97
CA SER A 40 1.59 7.67 -3.91
C SER A 40 1.54 6.87 -2.62
N LEU A 41 0.35 6.41 -2.23
CA LEU A 41 0.16 5.54 -1.06
C LEU A 41 0.90 4.20 -1.22
N LEU A 42 0.80 3.57 -2.40
CA LEU A 42 1.48 2.30 -2.69
C LEU A 42 3.00 2.46 -2.72
N ALA A 43 3.51 3.52 -3.35
CA ALA A 43 4.94 3.80 -3.43
C ALA A 43 5.55 4.03 -2.04
N ALA A 44 4.89 4.84 -1.21
CA ALA A 44 5.35 5.10 0.15
C ALA A 44 5.36 3.83 1.01
N ALA A 45 4.29 3.02 0.96
CA ALA A 45 4.24 1.76 1.69
C ALA A 45 5.28 0.75 1.19
N ARG A 46 5.56 0.70 -0.12
CA ARG A 46 6.60 -0.16 -0.71
C ARG A 46 7.96 0.18 -0.14
N ASP A 47 8.31 1.45 -0.11
CA ASP A 47 9.62 1.88 0.34
C ASP A 47 9.79 1.66 1.85
N GLU A 48 8.72 1.84 2.65
CA GLU A 48 8.69 1.45 4.06
C GLU A 48 8.91 -0.05 4.27
N PHE A 49 8.18 -0.90 3.54
CA PHE A 49 8.29 -2.35 3.69
C PHE A 49 9.67 -2.86 3.26
N ARG A 50 10.24 -2.34 2.17
CA ARG A 50 11.62 -2.64 1.76
C ARG A 50 12.63 -2.28 2.83
N ALA A 51 12.45 -1.13 3.49
CA ALA A 51 13.32 -0.71 4.59
C ALA A 51 13.18 -1.64 5.81
N ALA A 52 11.95 -2.01 6.17
CA ALA A 52 11.67 -2.92 7.29
C ALA A 52 12.26 -4.33 7.05
N ASP A 53 12.13 -4.84 5.84
CA ASP A 53 12.54 -6.19 5.46
C ASP A 53 14.00 -6.30 5.00
N LYS A 54 14.76 -5.20 5.10
CA LYS A 54 16.15 -5.14 4.61
C LYS A 54 17.02 -6.26 5.18
N LYS A 55 16.80 -6.66 6.43
CA LYS A 55 17.56 -7.70 7.14
C LYS A 55 17.15 -9.13 6.81
N LEU A 56 16.03 -9.35 6.11
CA LEU A 56 15.61 -10.69 5.73
C LEU A 56 16.57 -11.30 4.69
N PRO A 57 16.76 -12.63 4.67
CA PRO A 57 17.45 -13.31 3.57
C PRO A 57 16.72 -13.10 2.24
N ALA A 58 17.46 -13.12 1.13
CA ALA A 58 16.87 -12.96 -0.21
C ALA A 58 15.82 -14.04 -0.53
N LYS A 59 16.00 -15.27 -0.02
CA LYS A 59 15.04 -16.38 -0.18
C LYS A 59 13.67 -16.11 0.46
N ASP A 60 13.59 -15.23 1.45
CA ASP A 60 12.36 -14.91 2.17
C ASP A 60 11.74 -13.60 1.67
N LYS A 61 12.27 -13.05 0.56
CA LYS A 61 11.85 -11.80 -0.05
C LYS A 61 11.32 -11.98 -1.47
N LYS A 62 10.40 -11.09 -1.85
CA LYS A 62 9.93 -10.87 -3.21
C LYS A 62 9.93 -9.37 -3.48
N SER A 63 10.62 -8.93 -4.53
CA SER A 63 10.78 -7.51 -4.87
C SER A 63 11.33 -6.65 -3.72
N ASP A 64 12.29 -7.21 -2.98
CA ASP A 64 12.94 -6.63 -1.79
C ASP A 64 12.06 -6.46 -0.55
N MET A 65 10.87 -7.07 -0.53
CA MET A 65 9.96 -7.08 0.62
C MET A 65 9.69 -8.52 1.06
N SER A 66 9.30 -8.73 2.30
CA SER A 66 8.76 -10.00 2.79
C SER A 66 7.56 -10.41 1.94
N ILE A 67 7.30 -11.71 1.86
CA ILE A 67 6.14 -12.24 1.13
C ILE A 67 4.83 -11.63 1.68
N ALA A 68 4.74 -11.42 2.99
CA ALA A 68 3.59 -10.80 3.64
C ALA A 68 3.37 -9.34 3.16
N HIS A 69 4.40 -8.51 3.21
CA HIS A 69 4.31 -7.13 2.75
C HIS A 69 4.06 -7.02 1.24
N TYR A 70 4.67 -7.90 0.44
CA TYR A 70 4.39 -7.99 -0.99
C TYR A 70 2.90 -8.26 -1.25
N ASN A 71 2.31 -9.25 -0.57
CA ASN A 71 0.90 -9.58 -0.71
C ASN A 71 -0.03 -8.44 -0.24
N ALA A 72 0.34 -7.74 0.84
CA ALA A 72 -0.43 -6.61 1.34
C ALA A 72 -0.49 -5.47 0.32
N ILE A 73 0.64 -5.11 -0.29
CA ILE A 73 0.69 -4.08 -1.33
C ILE A 73 -0.11 -4.48 -2.57
N HIS A 74 -0.01 -5.72 -3.02
CA HIS A 74 -0.77 -6.18 -4.18
C HIS A 74 -2.28 -6.22 -3.87
N SER A 75 -2.66 -6.60 -2.64
CA SER A 75 -4.06 -6.55 -2.21
C SER A 75 -4.60 -5.12 -2.17
N ALA A 76 -3.80 -4.17 -1.70
CA ALA A 76 -4.13 -2.74 -1.72
C ALA A 76 -4.26 -2.19 -3.16
N ALA A 77 -3.33 -2.52 -4.05
CA ALA A 77 -3.36 -2.12 -5.45
C ALA A 77 -4.60 -2.69 -6.18
N ASN A 78 -4.88 -3.98 -5.97
CA ASN A 78 -6.08 -4.64 -6.52
C ASN A 78 -7.38 -4.00 -6.02
N THR A 79 -7.45 -3.67 -4.72
CA THR A 79 -8.61 -2.98 -4.14
C THR A 79 -8.87 -1.64 -4.82
N MET A 80 -7.80 -0.93 -5.20
CA MET A 80 -7.86 0.35 -5.89
C MET A 80 -8.05 0.24 -7.42
N GLY A 81 -7.92 -0.97 -7.98
CA GLY A 81 -7.90 -1.18 -9.44
C GLY A 81 -6.66 -0.59 -10.11
N ILE A 82 -5.55 -0.45 -9.39
CA ILE A 82 -4.29 0.11 -9.91
C ILE A 82 -3.37 -1.05 -10.31
N THR A 83 -3.03 -1.11 -11.59
CA THR A 83 -2.15 -2.16 -12.16
C THR A 83 -0.72 -1.66 -12.43
N THR A 84 -0.52 -0.34 -12.47
CA THR A 84 0.78 0.32 -12.68
C THR A 84 1.01 1.38 -11.59
N TRP A 85 2.08 1.21 -10.80
CA TRP A 85 2.43 2.07 -9.66
C TRP A 85 3.91 1.95 -9.27
#